data_AF-A0A3D1DIV8-F1
#
_entry.id   AF-A0A3D1DIV8-F1
#
_cell.length_a   1.000
_cell.length_b   1.000
_cell.length_c   1.000
_cell.angle_alpha   90.00
_cell.angle_beta   90.00
_cell.angle_gamma   90.00
#
_symmetry.space_group_name_H-M   'P 1'
#
loop_
_entity.id
_entity.type
_entity.pdbx_description
1 polymer ?
#
loop_
_entity_poly.entity_id
_entity_poly.type
_entity_poly.pdbx_seq_one_letter_code
_entity_poly.pdbx_strand_id
1 'polypeptide(L)'
;MHFKYGKVHSDIIKLKDGRLLLTYAARMGELDGQVYHGIEAVVSRDHGRTWDWDKRFILFRWAMHQSMHSPCSLQLADGRILTLFLYHYGAQWGKKGVGGPGRTLGITSAVIWSTDPGKTVSAR
;
A
#
# COMPACT_ATOMS: atom_id res chain seq x y z
N MET A 1 -7.06 -10.03 -17.71
CA MET A 1 -8.17 -10.38 -16.80
C MET A 1 -7.81 -9.83 -15.41
N HIS A 2 -8.48 -8.78 -14.92
CA HIS A 2 -8.28 -8.27 -13.56
C HIS A 2 -9.38 -8.84 -12.66
N PHE A 3 -9.05 -9.77 -11.75
CA PHE A 3 -9.96 -10.23 -10.69
C PHE A 3 -10.53 -9.08 -9.85
N LYS A 4 -11.82 -9.14 -9.53
CA LYS A 4 -12.55 -8.11 -8.77
C LYS A 4 -12.07 -7.99 -7.31
N TYR A 5 -11.63 -9.09 -6.73
CA TYR A 5 -11.14 -9.19 -5.35
C TYR A 5 -9.67 -9.60 -5.32
N GLY A 6 -9.00 -9.35 -4.19
CA GLY A 6 -7.69 -9.91 -3.91
C GLY A 6 -6.69 -8.95 -3.27
N LYS A 7 -5.67 -9.56 -2.67
CA LYS A 7 -4.43 -8.94 -2.22
C LYS A 7 -3.37 -9.26 -3.27
N VAL A 8 -2.91 -8.26 -4.00
CA VAL A 8 -2.10 -8.44 -5.21
C VAL A 8 -0.90 -7.52 -5.21
N HIS A 9 0.06 -7.76 -6.10
CA HIS A 9 1.29 -6.96 -6.22
C HIS A 9 1.95 -6.85 -4.84
N SER A 10 2.41 -7.98 -4.33
CA SER A 10 2.94 -8.06 -2.97
C SER A 10 4.43 -7.77 -2.95
N ASP A 11 4.89 -7.14 -1.88
CA ASP A 11 6.29 -7.01 -1.53
C ASP A 11 6.50 -7.45 -0.08
N ILE A 12 7.59 -8.17 0.18
CA ILE A 12 7.91 -8.72 1.50
C ILE A 12 9.34 -8.34 1.88
N ILE A 13 9.49 -7.76 3.07
CA ILE A 13 10.80 -7.44 3.64
C ILE A 13 10.95 -8.03 5.03
N LYS A 14 12.20 -8.35 5.40
CA LYS A 14 12.57 -8.66 6.78
C LYS A 14 12.94 -7.36 7.50
N LEU A 15 12.24 -7.05 8.57
CA LEU A 15 12.57 -5.94 9.45
C LEU A 15 13.81 -6.26 10.28
N LYS A 16 14.52 -5.23 10.75
CA LYS A 16 15.73 -5.33 11.56
C LYS A 16 15.56 -6.16 12.84
N ASP A 17 14.35 -6.20 13.39
CA ASP A 17 14.03 -7.00 14.58
C ASP A 17 13.61 -8.45 14.27
N GLY A 18 13.70 -8.87 13.01
CA GLY A 18 13.45 -10.23 12.57
C GLY A 18 12.02 -10.51 12.10
N ARG A 19 11.06 -9.61 12.36
CA ARG A 19 9.70 -9.73 11.83
C ARG A 19 9.67 -9.63 10.30
N LEU A 20 8.65 -10.23 9.68
CA LEU A 20 8.39 -10.04 8.25
C LEU A 20 7.27 -9.01 8.08
N LEU A 21 7.45 -8.10 7.14
CA LEU A 21 6.45 -7.14 6.70
C LEU A 21 6.02 -7.52 5.29
N LEU A 22 4.73 -7.75 5.09
CA LEU A 22 4.10 -7.94 3.78
C LEU A 22 3.28 -6.70 3.45
N THR A 23 3.62 -6.02 2.36
CA THR A 23 2.84 -4.93 1.78
C THR A 23 2.18 -5.38 0.49
N TYR A 24 0.94 -4.96 0.24
CA TYR A 24 0.19 -5.40 -0.94
C TYR A 24 -0.85 -4.36 -1.38
N ALA A 25 -1.23 -4.43 -2.65
CA ALA A 25 -2.40 -3.71 -3.16
C ALA A 25 -3.69 -4.47 -2.80
N ALA A 26 -4.58 -3.80 -2.08
CA ALA A 26 -5.92 -4.26 -1.78
C ALA A 26 -6.88 -3.78 -2.87
N ARG A 27 -7.42 -4.70 -3.69
CA ARG A 27 -8.41 -4.36 -4.72
C ARG A 27 -9.79 -4.03 -4.15
N MET A 28 -10.17 -4.71 -3.08
CA MET A 28 -11.39 -4.42 -2.33
C MET A 28 -11.07 -4.60 -0.86
N GLY A 29 -10.37 -3.61 -0.29
CA GLY A 29 -10.22 -3.48 1.16
C GLY A 29 -11.54 -3.01 1.76
N GLU A 30 -11.75 -3.33 3.03
CA GLU A 30 -12.92 -2.88 3.79
C GLU A 30 -12.45 -2.12 5.02
N LEU A 31 -13.11 -1.01 5.34
CA LEU A 31 -12.94 -0.26 6.59
C LEU A 31 -14.27 0.39 6.94
N ASP A 32 -14.75 0.16 8.17
CA ASP A 32 -15.99 0.73 8.70
C ASP A 32 -17.22 0.49 7.79
N GLY A 33 -17.32 -0.71 7.23
CA GLY A 33 -18.39 -1.10 6.30
C GLY A 33 -18.30 -0.45 4.91
N GLN A 34 -17.21 0.24 4.60
CA GLN A 34 -16.96 0.86 3.29
C GLN A 34 -15.84 0.14 2.54
N VAL A 35 -16.06 -0.08 1.24
CA VAL A 35 -15.05 -0.70 0.36
C VAL A 35 -14.13 0.36 -0.24
N TYR A 36 -12.82 0.07 -0.29
CA TYR A 36 -11.83 0.92 -0.94
C TYR A 36 -10.82 0.11 -1.77
N HIS A 37 -10.11 0.82 -2.64
CA HIS A 37 -8.87 0.35 -3.26
C HIS A 37 -7.70 0.98 -2.52
N GLY A 38 -6.66 0.22 -2.19
CA GLY A 38 -5.62 0.75 -1.32
C GLY A 38 -4.32 -0.03 -1.31
N ILE A 39 -3.41 0.47 -0.49
CA ILE A 39 -2.19 -0.24 -0.10
C ILE A 39 -2.32 -0.58 1.37
N GLU A 40 -2.10 -1.84 1.70
CA GLU A 40 -2.18 -2.36 3.05
C GLU A 40 -0.88 -3.09 3.41
N ALA A 41 -0.70 -3.32 4.71
CA ALA A 41 0.40 -4.13 5.20
C ALA A 41 -0.01 -5.01 6.37
N VAL A 42 0.64 -6.16 6.49
CA VAL A 42 0.53 -7.06 7.65
C VAL A 42 1.91 -7.52 8.09
N VAL A 43 2.00 -7.91 9.37
CA VAL A 43 3.25 -8.35 9.98
C VAL A 43 3.14 -9.82 10.35
N SER A 44 4.23 -10.55 10.17
CA SER A 44 4.43 -11.89 10.72
C SER A 44 5.58 -11.86 11.73
N ARG A 45 5.39 -12.60 12.82
CA ARG A 45 6.35 -12.72 13.94
C ARG A 45 6.98 -14.12 14.03
N ASP A 46 6.53 -15.03 13.19
CA ASP A 46 6.85 -16.46 13.24
C ASP A 46 7.37 -17.00 11.91
N HIS A 47 8.08 -16.13 11.17
CA HIS A 47 8.68 -16.40 9.86
C HIS A 47 7.66 -16.76 8.77
N GLY A 48 6.51 -16.08 8.77
CA GLY A 48 5.51 -16.16 7.72
C GLY A 48 4.50 -17.29 7.88
N ARG A 49 4.53 -18.02 9.00
CA ARG A 49 3.55 -19.09 9.29
C ARG A 49 2.18 -18.49 9.58
N THR A 50 2.14 -17.39 10.32
CA THR A 50 0.94 -16.60 10.59
C THR A 50 1.17 -15.12 10.33
N TRP A 51 0.07 -14.39 10.12
CA TRP A 51 0.06 -12.97 9.79
C TRP A 51 -1.02 -12.26 10.60
N ASP A 52 -0.70 -11.07 11.12
CA ASP A 52 -1.58 -10.25 11.96
C ASP A 52 -2.70 -9.56 11.13
N TRP A 53 -3.59 -10.32 10.49
CA TRP A 53 -4.63 -9.79 9.57
C TRP A 53 -5.61 -8.81 10.24
N ASP A 54 -5.94 -9.07 11.51
CA ASP A 54 -6.83 -8.22 12.31
C ASP A 54 -6.18 -6.88 12.70
N LYS A 55 -4.85 -6.80 12.60
CA LYS A 55 -4.04 -5.61 12.90
C LYS A 55 -3.32 -5.11 11.65
N ARG A 56 -3.94 -5.27 10.48
CA ARG A 56 -3.40 -4.74 9.23
C ARG A 56 -3.29 -3.22 9.28
N PHE A 57 -2.28 -2.70 8.62
CA PHE A 57 -2.09 -1.28 8.40
C PHE A 57 -2.75 -0.90 7.07
N ILE A 58 -3.47 0.22 7.07
CA ILE A 58 -4.02 0.82 5.86
C ILE A 58 -3.16 2.02 5.52
N LEU A 59 -2.29 1.87 4.53
CA LEU A 59 -1.26 2.86 4.19
C LEU A 59 -1.79 3.92 3.23
N PHE A 60 -2.71 3.53 2.35
CA PHE A 60 -3.35 4.42 1.40
C PHE A 60 -4.73 3.93 1.04
N ARG A 61 -5.68 4.87 0.87
CA ARG A 61 -7.03 4.61 0.39
C ARG A 61 -7.34 5.50 -0.79
N TRP A 62 -7.95 4.93 -1.81
CA TRP A 62 -8.38 5.63 -3.01
C TRP A 62 -9.85 5.34 -3.30
N ALA A 63 -10.66 6.39 -3.28
CA ALA A 63 -12.11 6.29 -3.45
C ALA A 63 -12.54 6.11 -4.92
N MET A 64 -11.68 6.44 -5.88
CA MET A 64 -12.05 6.51 -7.31
C MET A 64 -12.03 5.16 -8.04
N HIS A 65 -12.08 4.03 -7.33
CA HIS A 65 -12.12 2.66 -7.88
C HIS A 65 -11.04 2.33 -8.95
N GLN A 66 -9.87 2.95 -8.88
CA GLN A 66 -8.77 2.69 -9.82
C GLN A 66 -7.86 1.56 -9.29
N SER A 67 -6.86 1.11 -10.07
CA SER A 67 -6.01 -0.01 -9.63
C SER A 67 -4.77 0.43 -8.86
N MET A 68 -4.61 -0.09 -7.64
CA MET A 68 -3.38 0.09 -6.86
C MET A 68 -2.38 -0.99 -7.27
N HIS A 69 -1.11 -0.66 -7.30
CA HIS A 69 -0.11 -1.60 -7.76
C HIS A 69 1.29 -1.33 -7.22
N SER A 70 2.04 -2.43 -7.16
CA SER A 70 3.49 -2.47 -7.00
C SER A 70 4.01 -1.65 -5.81
N PRO A 71 3.53 -1.90 -4.58
CA PRO A 71 4.19 -1.41 -3.39
C PRO A 71 5.63 -1.95 -3.34
N CYS A 72 6.55 -1.12 -2.89
CA CYS A 72 7.92 -1.47 -2.57
C CYS A 72 8.27 -0.82 -1.24
N SER A 73 8.73 -1.61 -0.29
CA SER A 73 9.01 -1.17 1.07
C SER A 73 10.47 -1.32 1.43
N LEU A 74 10.96 -0.42 2.27
CA LEU A 74 12.27 -0.56 2.92
C LEU A 74 12.21 0.03 4.33
N GLN A 75 12.99 -0.54 5.25
CA GLN A 75 13.13 0.00 6.60
C GLN A 75 14.27 1.01 6.65
N LEU A 76 13.97 2.22 7.13
CA LEU A 76 14.89 3.33 7.30
C LEU A 76 15.85 3.10 8.48
N ALA A 77 16.89 3.93 8.57
CA ALA A 77 17.90 3.87 9.64
C ALA A 77 17.26 3.98 11.03
N ASP A 78 16.30 4.90 11.18
CA ASP A 78 15.56 5.20 12.42
C ASP A 78 14.45 4.18 12.76
N GLY A 79 14.32 3.12 11.98
CA GLY A 79 13.35 2.04 12.21
C GLY A 79 11.98 2.25 11.57
N ARG A 80 11.67 3.46 11.05
CA ARG A 80 10.46 3.69 10.25
C ARG A 80 10.55 2.94 8.92
N ILE A 81 9.43 2.83 8.23
CA ILE A 81 9.29 2.16 6.94
C ILE A 81 8.92 3.20 5.90
N LEU A 82 9.64 3.23 4.79
CA LEU A 82 9.25 3.92 3.57
C LEU A 82 8.57 2.90 2.65
N THR A 83 7.34 3.20 2.24
CA THR A 83 6.63 2.42 1.22
C THR A 83 6.31 3.33 0.04
N LEU A 84 6.83 2.96 -1.12
CA LEU A 84 6.49 3.55 -2.41
C LEU A 84 5.42 2.70 -3.07
N PHE A 85 4.51 3.29 -3.83
CA PHE A 85 3.50 2.55 -4.58
C PHE A 85 2.99 3.35 -5.76
N LEU A 86 2.36 2.64 -6.69
CA LEU A 86 1.76 3.25 -7.86
C LEU A 86 0.24 3.11 -7.84
N TYR A 87 -0.40 4.13 -8.36
CA TYR A 87 -1.81 4.11 -8.71
C TYR A 87 -1.98 4.96 -9.95
N HIS A 88 -3.20 5.03 -10.46
CA HIS A 88 -3.49 5.89 -11.58
C HIS A 88 -4.72 6.75 -11.32
N TYR A 89 -4.84 7.79 -12.13
CA TYR A 89 -6.02 8.62 -12.27
C TYR A 89 -6.32 8.83 -13.76
N GLY A 90 -7.60 8.80 -14.13
CA GLY A 90 -8.05 9.11 -15.49
C GLY A 90 -8.09 10.63 -15.67
N ALA A 91 -7.04 11.22 -16.23
CA ALA A 91 -6.95 12.66 -16.41
C ALA A 91 -7.59 13.11 -17.72
N GLN A 92 -8.24 14.28 -17.70
CA GLN A 92 -8.67 15.01 -18.89
C GLN A 92 -7.80 16.26 -19.05
N TRP A 93 -7.28 16.50 -20.26
CA TRP A 93 -6.49 17.69 -20.56
C TRP A 93 -7.28 18.65 -21.47
N GLY A 94 -7.48 19.89 -21.01
CA GLY A 94 -8.19 20.95 -21.75
C GLY A 94 -9.72 20.81 -21.81
N LYS A 95 -10.39 21.74 -22.52
CA LYS A 95 -11.86 21.76 -22.70
C LYS A 95 -12.37 20.86 -23.84
N LYS A 96 -11.47 20.38 -24.71
CA LYS A 96 -11.76 19.38 -25.74
C LYS A 96 -11.03 18.12 -25.34
N GLY A 97 -11.76 17.04 -25.08
CA GLY A 97 -11.16 15.71 -24.95
C GLY A 97 -10.42 15.39 -26.24
N VAL A 98 -9.10 15.44 -26.22
CA VAL A 98 -8.30 15.07 -27.39
C VAL A 98 -8.27 13.54 -27.46
N GLY A 99 -9.24 12.97 -28.18
CA GLY A 99 -9.33 11.57 -28.57
C GLY A 99 -9.68 10.58 -27.46
N GLY A 100 -10.96 10.18 -27.39
CA GLY A 100 -11.38 8.92 -26.74
C GLY A 100 -11.34 8.86 -25.20
N PRO A 101 -11.74 7.72 -24.59
CA PRO A 101 -11.82 7.54 -23.14
C PRO A 101 -10.47 7.84 -22.45
N GLY A 102 -10.56 8.56 -21.32
CA GLY A 102 -9.49 9.36 -20.70
C GLY A 102 -8.13 8.69 -20.53
N ARG A 103 -7.08 9.48 -20.72
CA ARG A 103 -5.69 9.01 -20.60
C ARG A 103 -5.36 8.72 -19.14
N THR A 104 -4.75 7.57 -18.90
CA THR A 104 -4.28 7.13 -17.59
C THR A 104 -3.00 7.89 -17.22
N LEU A 105 -3.06 8.72 -16.18
CA LEU A 105 -1.87 9.28 -15.54
C LEU A 105 -1.44 8.33 -14.42
N GLY A 106 -0.26 7.74 -14.55
CA GLY A 106 0.38 7.00 -13.46
C GLY A 106 0.91 7.97 -12.42
N ILE A 107 0.64 7.68 -11.15
CA ILE A 107 1.10 8.47 -10.01
C ILE A 107 1.92 7.54 -9.11
N THR A 108 3.11 8.01 -8.74
CA THR A 108 3.94 7.38 -7.71
C THR A 108 3.79 8.16 -6.42
N SER A 109 3.42 7.46 -5.35
CA SER A 109 3.29 8.02 -4.01
C SER A 109 4.21 7.33 -3.03
N ALA A 110 4.52 8.03 -1.95
CA ALA A 110 5.35 7.58 -0.85
C ALA A 110 4.63 7.79 0.47
N VAL A 111 4.77 6.84 1.40
CA VAL A 111 4.36 7.00 2.80
C VAL A 111 5.49 6.54 3.71
N ILE A 112 5.77 7.34 4.73
CA ILE A 112 6.69 6.98 5.81
C ILE A 112 5.85 6.68 7.05
N TRP A 113 6.01 5.47 7.61
CA TRP A 113 5.18 4.97 8.69
C TRP A 113 5.96 4.06 9.63
N SER A 114 5.32 3.55 10.70
CA SER A 114 5.95 2.64 11.66
C SER A 114 4.99 1.52 12.03
N THR A 115 5.50 0.31 12.22
CA THR A 115 4.76 -0.80 12.81
C THR A 115 4.54 -0.63 14.31
N ASP A 116 5.29 0.27 14.95
CA ASP A 116 5.30 0.50 16.39
C ASP A 116 5.30 2.01 16.68
N PRO A 117 4.20 2.74 16.38
CA PRO A 117 4.15 4.20 16.45
C PRO A 117 4.40 4.78 17.86
N GLY A 118 4.31 3.96 18.92
CA GLY A 118 4.62 4.36 20.29
C GLY A 118 6.06 4.10 20.76
N LYS A 119 6.90 3.42 19.97
CA LYS A 119 8.32 3.25 20.30
C LYS A 119 9.09 4.46 19.79
N THR A 120 9.43 5.37 20.70
CA THR A 120 10.41 6.43 20.41
C THR A 120 11.77 5.76 20.22
N VAL A 121 12.31 5.78 19.01
CA VAL A 121 13.69 5.34 18.77
C VAL A 121 14.57 6.52 19.10
N SER A 122 15.35 6.43 20.19
CA SER A 122 16.38 7.41 20.50
C SER A 122 17.38 7.42 19.34
N ALA A 123 17.45 8.54 18.61
CA ALA A 123 18.48 8.75 17.62
C ALA A 123 19.84 8.69 18.34
N ARG A 124 20.72 7.80 17.88
CA ARG A 124 22.14 7.81 18.24
C ARG A 124 22.87 8.84 17.40
#